data_AF-A0A496RK57-F1
#
_entry.id   AF-A0A496RK57-F1
#
_cell.length_a   1.000
_cell.length_b   1.000
_cell.length_c   1.000
_cell.angle_alpha   90.00
_cell.angle_beta   90.00
_cell.angle_gamma   90.00
#
_symmetry.space_group_name_H-M   'P 1'
#
loop_
_entity.id
_entity.type
_entity.pdbx_description
1 polymer ?
#
loop_
_entity_poly.entity_id
_entity_poly.type
_entity_poly.pdbx_seq_one_letter_code
_entity_poly.pdbx_strand_id
1 'polypeptide(L)'
;MEKVLRDNKIWEEKDQEELDSIRSKILLSIDKLKNAKSNKEFYKYYDEIKILRAKEADLSSKYDYYLNRTVDARAHQARLMYLISNCVYDENNNKVWKSYEEFKNENDLERLNLITEAAKQALCLFYGIDVDLLGQPEDRILKEREDKQRKEKERLKKSKNKSEKSTVTKQ
;
A
#
# COMPACT_ATOMS: atom_id res chain seq x y z
N MET A 1 -10.78 -20.27 15.29
CA MET A 1 -11.40 -19.86 14.01
C MET A 1 -10.81 -20.64 12.85
N GLU A 2 -9.48 -20.78 12.74
CA GLU A 2 -8.80 -21.67 11.77
C GLU A 2 -9.33 -23.11 11.75
N LYS A 3 -9.65 -23.68 12.92
CA LYS A 3 -10.23 -25.03 13.02
C LYS A 3 -11.52 -25.18 12.20
N VAL A 4 -12.40 -24.19 12.19
CA VAL A 4 -13.66 -24.23 11.42
C VAL A 4 -13.40 -24.16 9.92
N LEU A 5 -12.40 -23.38 9.48
CA LEU A 5 -12.03 -23.28 8.06
C LEU A 5 -11.39 -24.58 7.56
N ARG A 6 -10.53 -25.20 8.38
CA ARG A 6 -9.92 -26.51 8.09
C ARG A 6 -10.96 -27.64 8.10
N ASP A 7 -11.86 -27.67 9.08
CA ASP A 7 -12.91 -28.69 9.22
C ASP A 7 -13.90 -28.67 8.04
N ASN A 8 -14.12 -27.50 7.42
CA ASN A 8 -14.97 -27.35 6.25
C ASN A 8 -14.22 -27.47 4.91
N LYS A 9 -12.91 -27.81 4.92
CA LYS A 9 -12.05 -27.87 3.72
C LYS A 9 -12.07 -26.58 2.89
N ILE A 10 -12.21 -25.45 3.58
CA ILE A 10 -12.26 -24.13 2.98
C ILE A 10 -10.85 -23.54 2.85
N TRP A 11 -10.00 -23.85 3.82
CA TRP A 11 -8.59 -23.47 3.86
C TRP A 11 -7.77 -24.68 4.29
N GLU A 12 -7.10 -25.30 3.33
CA GLU A 12 -6.30 -26.49 3.57
C GLU A 12 -4.84 -26.12 3.87
N GLU A 13 -4.09 -27.10 4.37
CA GLU A 13 -2.67 -26.93 4.64
C GLU A 13 -1.88 -26.54 3.38
N LYS A 14 -2.30 -27.03 2.21
CA LYS A 14 -1.74 -26.63 0.91
C LYS A 14 -1.93 -25.15 0.59
N ASP A 15 -3.08 -24.56 0.93
CA ASP A 15 -3.34 -23.14 0.70
C ASP A 15 -2.41 -22.29 1.58
N GLN A 16 -2.22 -22.73 2.83
CA GLN A 16 -1.29 -22.08 3.76
C GLN A 16 0.17 -22.20 3.27
N GLU A 17 0.59 -23.38 2.84
CA GLU A 17 1.92 -23.62 2.26
C GLU A 17 2.17 -22.77 1.00
N GLU A 18 1.17 -22.62 0.13
CA GLU A 18 1.25 -21.77 -1.05
C GLU A 18 1.41 -20.30 -0.65
N LEU A 19 0.62 -19.82 0.32
CA LEU A 19 0.71 -18.46 0.85
C LEU A 19 2.11 -18.18 1.42
N ASP A 20 2.63 -19.10 2.24
CA ASP A 20 3.93 -18.97 2.89
C ASP A 20 5.08 -19.02 1.86
N SER A 21 4.93 -19.83 0.81
CA SER A 21 5.84 -19.87 -0.33
C SER A 21 5.87 -18.55 -1.10
N ILE A 22 4.70 -17.94 -1.36
CA ILE A 22 4.59 -16.63 -2.01
C ILE A 22 5.27 -15.56 -1.15
N ARG A 23 4.98 -15.52 0.16
CA ARG A 23 5.57 -14.56 1.10
C ARG A 23 7.09 -14.70 1.18
N SER A 24 7.59 -15.92 1.21
CA SER A 24 9.03 -16.19 1.19
C SER A 24 9.69 -15.69 -0.09
N LYS A 25 9.04 -15.88 -1.26
CA LYS A 25 9.53 -15.35 -2.53
C LYS A 25 9.53 -13.83 -2.55
N ILE A 26 8.51 -13.18 -2.00
CA ILE A 26 8.46 -11.70 -1.87
C ILE A 26 9.66 -11.21 -1.06
N LEU A 27 9.94 -11.81 0.10
CA LEU A 27 11.07 -11.41 0.95
C LEU A 27 12.41 -11.55 0.23
N LEU A 28 12.62 -12.67 -0.47
CA LEU A 28 13.83 -12.88 -1.28
C LEU A 28 13.95 -11.87 -2.42
N SER A 29 12.84 -11.55 -3.10
CA SER A 29 12.85 -10.55 -4.17
C SER A 29 13.05 -9.14 -3.66
N ILE A 30 12.57 -8.80 -2.47
CA ILE A 30 12.87 -7.52 -1.80
C ILE A 30 14.37 -7.40 -1.51
N ASP A 31 15.02 -8.46 -1.04
CA ASP A 31 16.47 -8.45 -0.82
C ASP A 31 17.24 -8.25 -2.13
N LYS A 32 16.85 -8.96 -3.20
CA LYS A 32 17.41 -8.75 -4.55
C LYS A 32 17.18 -7.33 -5.07
N LEU A 33 16.01 -6.76 -4.81
CA LEU A 33 15.65 -5.39 -5.21
C LEU A 33 16.56 -4.36 -4.52
N LYS A 34 16.81 -4.51 -3.20
CA LYS A 34 17.72 -3.64 -2.43
C LYS A 34 19.15 -3.71 -2.96
N ASN A 35 19.59 -4.90 -3.38
CA ASN A 35 20.94 -5.15 -3.85
C ASN A 35 21.12 -4.94 -5.38
N ALA A 36 20.07 -4.49 -6.10
CA ALA A 36 20.10 -4.36 -7.55
C ALA A 36 21.00 -3.20 -8.01
N LYS A 37 22.07 -3.55 -8.75
CA LYS A 37 23.07 -2.60 -9.24
C LYS A 37 22.59 -1.82 -10.46
N SER A 38 21.82 -2.45 -11.35
CA SER A 38 21.29 -1.81 -12.55
C SER A 38 19.81 -1.43 -12.42
N ASN A 39 19.36 -0.41 -13.16
CA ASN A 39 17.94 -0.06 -13.22
C ASN A 39 17.11 -1.18 -13.86
N LYS A 40 17.67 -1.90 -14.84
CA LYS A 40 16.97 -3.02 -15.49
C LYS A 40 16.68 -4.15 -14.50
N GLU A 41 17.66 -4.54 -13.68
CA GLU A 41 17.46 -5.55 -12.63
C GLU A 41 16.49 -5.04 -11.56
N PHE A 42 16.59 -3.76 -11.19
CA PHE A 42 15.71 -3.16 -10.20
C PHE A 42 14.24 -3.27 -10.61
N TYR A 43 13.87 -2.77 -11.81
CA TYR A 43 12.49 -2.84 -12.27
C TYR A 43 12.02 -4.27 -12.49
N LYS A 44 12.91 -5.18 -12.95
CA LYS A 44 12.58 -6.61 -13.05
C LYS A 44 12.15 -7.19 -11.70
N TYR A 45 12.91 -6.96 -10.64
CA TYR A 45 12.55 -7.49 -9.31
C TYR A 45 11.33 -6.78 -8.72
N TYR A 46 11.16 -5.49 -9.00
CA TYR A 46 9.99 -4.74 -8.57
C TYR A 46 8.70 -5.29 -9.19
N ASP A 47 8.71 -5.53 -10.50
CA ASP A 47 7.57 -6.11 -11.22
C ASP A 47 7.29 -7.54 -10.73
N GLU A 48 8.33 -8.33 -10.47
CA GLU A 48 8.20 -9.67 -9.88
C GLU A 48 7.50 -9.62 -8.51
N ILE A 49 7.88 -8.67 -7.65
CA ILE A 49 7.23 -8.48 -6.35
C ILE A 49 5.76 -8.10 -6.55
N LYS A 50 5.43 -7.19 -7.47
CA LYS A 50 4.03 -6.79 -7.72
C LYS A 50 3.18 -7.97 -8.21
N ILE A 51 3.71 -8.83 -9.06
CA ILE A 51 3.03 -10.07 -9.49
C ILE A 51 2.80 -11.00 -8.29
N LEU A 52 3.79 -11.17 -7.42
CA LEU A 52 3.66 -12.00 -6.22
C LEU A 52 2.65 -11.42 -5.22
N ARG A 53 2.61 -10.09 -5.05
CA ARG A 53 1.61 -9.39 -4.23
C ARG A 53 0.19 -9.57 -4.75
N ALA A 54 0.01 -9.53 -6.08
CA ALA A 54 -1.29 -9.80 -6.68
C ALA A 54 -1.76 -11.23 -6.39
N LYS A 55 -0.85 -12.21 -6.43
CA LYS A 55 -1.15 -13.61 -6.06
C LYS A 55 -1.42 -13.77 -4.57
N GLU A 56 -0.64 -13.12 -3.71
CA GLU A 56 -0.87 -13.09 -2.26
C GLU A 56 -2.26 -12.51 -1.95
N ALA A 57 -2.63 -11.42 -2.62
CA ALA A 57 -3.93 -10.77 -2.46
C ALA A 57 -5.07 -11.66 -2.95
N ASP A 58 -4.93 -12.33 -4.10
CA ASP A 58 -5.94 -13.27 -4.59
C ASP A 58 -6.17 -14.43 -3.60
N LEU A 59 -5.09 -15.05 -3.12
CA LEU A 59 -5.17 -16.16 -2.18
C LEU A 59 -5.72 -15.71 -0.81
N SER A 60 -5.28 -14.56 -0.31
CA SER A 60 -5.78 -13.96 0.94
C SER A 60 -7.23 -13.53 0.81
N SER A 61 -7.68 -13.07 -0.36
CA SER A 61 -9.07 -12.69 -0.59
C SER A 61 -10.04 -13.87 -0.41
N LYS A 62 -9.60 -15.09 -0.76
CA LYS A 62 -10.38 -16.30 -0.48
C LYS A 62 -10.51 -16.52 1.02
N TYR A 63 -9.42 -16.41 1.77
CA TYR A 63 -9.44 -16.52 3.23
C TYR A 63 -10.34 -15.45 3.87
N ASP A 64 -10.18 -14.20 3.46
CA ASP A 64 -10.93 -13.05 3.94
C ASP A 64 -12.41 -13.12 3.59
N TYR A 65 -12.77 -13.68 2.44
CA TYR A 65 -14.17 -13.88 2.03
C TYR A 65 -14.95 -14.68 3.07
N TYR A 66 -14.33 -15.69 3.70
CA TYR A 66 -14.98 -16.50 4.71
C TYR A 66 -15.01 -15.80 6.08
N LEU A 67 -13.96 -15.06 6.43
CA LEU A 67 -13.89 -14.33 7.70
C LEU A 67 -14.83 -13.11 7.73
N ASN A 68 -14.86 -12.35 6.64
CA ASN A 68 -15.68 -11.13 6.51
C ASN A 68 -17.18 -11.43 6.37
N ARG A 69 -17.57 -12.70 6.25
CA ARG A 69 -18.98 -13.13 6.22
C ARG A 69 -19.53 -13.55 7.58
N THR A 70 -18.70 -13.57 8.61
CA THR A 70 -19.19 -13.75 9.98
C THR A 70 -20.05 -12.54 10.40
N VAL A 71 -21.06 -12.79 11.24
CA VAL A 71 -21.93 -11.72 11.76
C VAL A 71 -21.08 -10.67 12.50
N ASP A 72 -20.10 -11.13 13.27
CA ASP A 72 -19.18 -10.27 14.02
C ASP A 72 -18.33 -9.39 13.10
N ALA A 73 -17.72 -9.96 12.05
CA ALA A 73 -16.93 -9.17 11.10
C ALA A 73 -17.79 -8.13 10.38
N ARG A 74 -19.01 -8.48 9.97
CA ARG A 74 -19.95 -7.54 9.35
C ARG A 74 -20.38 -6.43 10.30
N ALA A 75 -20.67 -6.76 11.55
CA ALA A 75 -21.03 -5.78 12.56
C ALA A 75 -19.85 -4.84 12.85
N HIS A 76 -18.63 -5.37 12.96
CA HIS A 76 -17.42 -4.59 13.18
C HIS A 76 -17.12 -3.67 11.99
N GLN A 77 -17.23 -4.18 10.76
CA GLN A 77 -17.05 -3.38 9.55
C GLN A 77 -18.10 -2.27 9.44
N ALA A 78 -19.38 -2.58 9.68
CA ALA A 78 -20.46 -1.59 9.66
C ALA A 78 -20.23 -0.49 10.71
N ARG A 79 -19.80 -0.87 11.92
CA ARG A 79 -19.44 0.08 12.97
C ARG A 79 -18.29 0.99 12.55
N LEU A 80 -17.22 0.42 11.98
CA LEU A 80 -16.08 1.20 11.50
C LEU A 80 -16.50 2.19 10.41
N MET A 81 -17.27 1.74 9.42
CA MET A 81 -17.73 2.59 8.31
C MET A 81 -18.66 3.71 8.79
N TYR A 82 -19.54 3.43 9.75
CA TYR A 82 -20.37 4.45 10.38
C TYR A 82 -19.54 5.50 11.16
N LEU A 83 -18.47 5.08 11.83
CA LEU A 83 -17.57 6.00 12.51
C LEU A 83 -16.83 6.88 11.50
N ILE A 84 -16.28 6.28 10.43
CA ILE A 84 -15.61 7.01 9.36
C ILE A 84 -16.55 8.06 8.74
N SER A 85 -17.80 7.69 8.42
CA SER A 85 -18.75 8.63 7.82
C SER A 85 -19.08 9.83 8.72
N ASN A 86 -18.82 9.73 10.03
CA ASN A 86 -19.05 10.81 10.99
C ASN A 86 -17.80 11.62 11.33
N CYS A 87 -16.61 11.14 10.98
CA CYS A 87 -15.34 11.71 11.44
C CYS A 87 -14.50 12.37 10.34
N VAL A 88 -14.96 12.36 9.08
CA VAL A 88 -14.24 13.00 7.96
C VAL A 88 -14.87 14.36 7.66
N TYR A 89 -14.03 15.39 7.75
CA TYR A 89 -14.39 16.79 7.55
C TYR A 89 -13.51 17.42 6.47
N ASP A 90 -14.06 18.39 5.75
CA ASP A 90 -13.33 19.21 4.79
C ASP A 90 -12.49 20.29 5.50
N GLU A 91 -11.73 21.07 4.72
CA GLU A 91 -10.89 22.16 5.22
C GLU A 91 -11.71 23.29 5.90
N ASN A 92 -13.01 23.40 5.58
CA ASN A 92 -13.93 24.36 6.15
C ASN A 92 -14.68 23.80 7.38
N ASN A 93 -14.26 22.64 7.89
CA ASN A 93 -14.85 21.95 9.02
C ASN A 93 -16.32 21.50 8.80
N ASN A 94 -16.72 21.30 7.56
CA ASN A 94 -18.00 20.68 7.21
C ASN A 94 -17.81 19.17 7.02
N LYS A 95 -18.82 18.39 7.39
CA LYS A 95 -18.80 16.95 7.09
C LYS A 95 -18.76 16.73 5.58
N VAL A 96 -17.83 15.89 5.12
CA VAL A 96 -17.73 15.52 3.70
C VAL A 96 -19.00 14.82 3.23
N TRP A 97 -19.57 13.95 4.09
CA TRP A 97 -20.85 13.29 3.87
C TRP A 97 -21.86 13.74 4.91
N LYS A 98 -23.03 14.19 4.46
CA LYS A 98 -24.11 14.67 5.34
C LYS A 98 -24.87 13.53 6.00
N SER A 99 -24.82 12.34 5.40
CA SER A 99 -25.49 11.14 5.90
C SER A 99 -24.68 9.89 5.59
N TYR A 100 -24.97 8.81 6.32
CA TYR A 100 -24.37 7.50 6.04
C TYR A 100 -24.76 6.95 4.67
N GLU A 101 -25.97 7.25 4.18
CA GLU A 101 -26.39 6.82 2.84
C GLU A 101 -25.61 7.55 1.73
N GLU A 102 -25.28 8.82 1.93
CA GLU A 102 -24.39 9.54 0.99
C GLU A 102 -23.01 8.90 0.95
N PHE A 103 -22.43 8.58 2.12
CA PHE A 103 -21.16 7.88 2.23
C PHE A 103 -21.19 6.49 1.57
N LYS A 104 -22.24 5.71 1.82
CA LYS A 104 -22.38 4.34 1.31
C LYS A 104 -22.53 4.28 -0.21
N ASN A 105 -23.12 5.32 -0.80
CA ASN A 105 -23.32 5.43 -2.24
C ASN A 105 -22.24 6.27 -2.92
N GLU A 106 -21.12 6.54 -2.24
CA GLU A 106 -20.00 7.29 -2.79
C GLU A 106 -19.34 6.52 -3.94
N ASN A 107 -19.14 7.20 -5.07
CA ASN A 107 -18.52 6.65 -6.27
C ASN A 107 -17.41 7.54 -6.82
N ASP A 108 -17.23 8.74 -6.25
CA ASP A 108 -16.15 9.64 -6.64
C ASP A 108 -14.79 9.10 -6.17
N LEU A 109 -13.85 8.94 -7.10
CA LEU A 109 -12.55 8.33 -6.84
C LEU A 109 -11.73 9.10 -5.80
N GLU A 110 -11.79 10.43 -5.78
CA GLU A 110 -11.06 11.24 -4.81
C GLU A 110 -11.64 11.06 -3.41
N ARG A 111 -12.98 11.07 -3.29
CA ARG A 111 -13.65 10.83 -2.01
C ARG A 111 -13.51 9.40 -1.51
N LEU A 112 -13.49 8.41 -2.40
CA LEU A 112 -13.18 7.02 -2.06
C LEU A 112 -11.76 6.87 -1.48
N ASN A 113 -10.79 7.65 -1.97
CA ASN A 113 -9.45 7.69 -1.36
C ASN A 113 -9.48 8.24 0.06
N LEU A 114 -10.33 9.24 0.36
CA LEU A 114 -10.51 9.74 1.72
C LEU A 114 -11.04 8.64 2.67
N ILE A 115 -11.95 7.79 2.21
CA ILE A 115 -12.45 6.64 2.99
C ILE A 115 -11.29 5.70 3.34
N THR A 116 -10.44 5.41 2.37
CA THR A 116 -9.28 4.54 2.54
C THR A 116 -8.29 5.12 3.56
N GLU A 117 -7.96 6.41 3.46
CA GLU A 117 -7.06 7.07 4.41
C GLU A 117 -7.67 7.15 5.82
N ALA A 118 -8.96 7.48 5.94
CA ALA A 118 -9.66 7.50 7.22
C ALA A 118 -9.68 6.10 7.88
N ALA A 119 -9.86 5.04 7.09
CA ALA A 119 -9.77 3.67 7.59
C ALA A 119 -8.37 3.33 8.12
N LYS A 120 -7.30 3.74 7.42
CA LYS A 120 -5.91 3.56 7.91
C LYS A 120 -5.68 4.29 9.23
N GLN A 121 -6.13 5.53 9.35
CA GLN A 121 -6.01 6.30 10.59
C GLN A 121 -6.83 5.69 11.74
N ALA A 122 -8.03 5.18 11.45
CA ALA A 122 -8.84 4.48 12.43
C ALA A 122 -8.14 3.20 12.92
N LEU A 123 -7.49 2.44 12.03
CA LEU A 123 -6.69 1.28 12.42
C LEU A 123 -5.53 1.67 13.35
N CYS A 124 -4.86 2.79 13.07
CA CYS A 124 -3.83 3.33 13.95
C CYS A 124 -4.38 3.69 15.33
N LEU A 125 -5.52 4.40 15.37
CA LEU A 125 -6.12 4.84 16.62
C LEU A 125 -6.63 3.66 17.48
N PHE A 126 -7.32 2.69 16.88
CA PHE A 126 -7.95 1.61 17.62
C PHE A 126 -7.01 0.45 17.94
N TYR A 127 -6.02 0.18 17.09
CA TYR A 127 -5.14 -0.98 17.20
C TYR A 127 -3.67 -0.63 17.43
N GLY A 128 -3.32 0.67 17.46
CA GLY A 128 -1.93 1.12 17.63
C GLY A 128 -1.03 0.76 16.44
N ILE A 129 -1.60 0.49 15.27
CA ILE A 129 -0.86 0.14 14.05
C ILE A 129 -0.36 1.43 13.41
N ASP A 130 0.96 1.65 13.43
CA ASP A 130 1.55 2.80 12.75
C ASP A 130 1.17 2.81 11.25
N VAL A 131 0.58 3.90 10.78
CA VAL A 131 0.12 4.06 9.39
C VAL A 131 1.28 3.91 8.42
N ASP A 132 2.49 4.30 8.83
CA ASP A 132 3.66 4.13 8.00
C ASP A 132 3.90 2.65 7.69
N LEU A 133 3.68 1.74 8.65
CA LEU A 133 3.81 0.27 8.46
C LEU A 133 2.87 -0.31 7.39
N LEU A 134 1.82 0.41 6.99
CA LEU A 134 0.92 -0.03 5.93
C LEU A 134 1.51 0.15 4.53
N GLY A 135 2.56 0.96 4.39
CA GLY A 135 3.29 1.11 3.12
C GLY A 135 4.11 -0.13 2.78
N GLN A 136 3.96 -0.63 1.55
CA GLN A 136 4.74 -1.79 1.07
C GLN A 136 6.25 -1.45 1.01
N PRO A 137 7.14 -2.34 1.49
CA PRO A 137 8.58 -2.08 1.48
C PRO A 137 9.16 -1.75 0.10
N GLU A 138 8.68 -2.43 -0.95
CA GLU A 138 9.09 -2.22 -2.33
C GLU A 138 8.83 -0.79 -2.83
N ASP A 139 7.71 -0.19 -2.43
CA ASP A 139 7.33 1.17 -2.84
C ASP A 139 8.22 2.22 -2.16
N ARG A 140 8.59 1.97 -0.90
CA ARG A 140 9.55 2.83 -0.18
C ARG A 140 10.92 2.79 -0.85
N ILE A 141 11.39 1.60 -1.23
CA ILE A 141 12.68 1.42 -1.92
C ILE A 141 12.67 2.13 -3.28
N LEU A 142 11.57 2.04 -4.03
CA LEU A 142 11.39 2.76 -5.30
C LEU A 142 11.51 4.27 -5.09
N LYS A 143 10.75 4.83 -4.15
CA LYS A 143 10.76 6.27 -3.83
C LYS A 143 12.17 6.76 -3.47
N GLU A 144 12.88 6.03 -2.61
CA GLU A 144 14.26 6.35 -2.25
C GLU A 144 15.22 6.36 -3.44
N ARG A 145 15.05 5.41 -4.37
CA ARG A 145 15.88 5.32 -5.59
C ARG A 145 15.59 6.47 -6.55
N GLU A 146 14.33 6.79 -6.77
CA GLU A 146 13.91 7.92 -7.61
C GLU A 146 14.39 9.26 -7.06
N ASP A 147 14.28 9.47 -5.74
CA ASP A 147 14.78 10.68 -5.08
C ASP A 147 16.31 10.82 -5.22
N LYS A 148 17.07 9.72 -5.10
CA LYS A 148 18.52 9.71 -5.35
C LYS A 148 18.85 10.11 -6.79
N GLN A 149 18.16 9.51 -7.77
CA GLN A 149 18.36 9.84 -9.19
C GLN A 149 17.99 11.29 -9.51
N ARG A 150 16.91 11.82 -8.92
CA ARG A 150 16.52 13.23 -9.10
C ARG A 150 17.60 14.18 -8.60
N LYS A 151 18.09 13.96 -7.37
CA LYS A 151 19.17 14.75 -6.76
C LYS A 151 20.46 14.70 -7.59
N GLU A 152 20.80 13.55 -8.15
CA GLU A 152 21.98 13.39 -9.01
C GLU A 152 21.85 14.15 -10.33
N LYS A 153 20.69 14.06 -10.99
CA LYS A 153 20.38 14.86 -12.20
C LYS A 153 20.45 16.36 -11.94
N GLU A 154 19.95 16.82 -10.80
CA GLU A 154 20.03 18.23 -10.39
C GLU A 154 21.47 18.69 -10.15
N ARG A 155 22.31 17.85 -9.52
CA ARG A 155 23.75 18.13 -9.33
C ARG A 155 24.48 18.23 -10.66
N LEU A 156 24.23 17.32 -11.60
CA LEU A 156 24.83 17.33 -12.94
C LEU A 156 24.40 18.54 -13.77
N LYS A 157 23.14 18.99 -13.64
CA LYS A 157 22.67 20.23 -14.29
C LYS A 157 23.37 21.47 -13.71
N LYS A 158 23.54 21.53 -12.38
CA LYS A 158 24.25 22.64 -11.71
C LYS A 158 25.75 22.68 -12.06
N SER A 159 26.41 21.54 -12.24
CA SER A 159 27.82 21.51 -12.64
C SER A 159 28.04 21.94 -14.09
N LYS A 160 27.19 21.51 -15.04
CA LYS A 160 27.24 21.96 -16.44
C LYS A 160 27.02 23.47 -16.60
N ASN A 161 26.03 24.03 -15.89
CA ASN A 161 25.78 25.48 -15.93
C ASN A 161 26.93 26.31 -15.32
N LYS A 162 27.72 25.73 -14.40
CA LYS A 162 28.87 26.41 -13.78
C LYS A 162 30.10 26.36 -14.68
N SER A 163 30.32 25.27 -15.42
CA SER A 163 31.41 25.18 -16.41
C SER A 163 31.19 26.10 -17.60
N GLU A 164 29.95 26.25 -18.09
CA GLU A 164 29.64 27.14 -19.21
C GLU A 164 29.79 28.62 -18.86
N LYS A 165 29.45 29.02 -17.62
CA LYS A 165 29.68 30.40 -17.15
C LYS A 165 31.16 30.74 -16.98
N SER A 166 32.03 29.79 -16.66
CA SER A 166 33.48 30.03 -16.54
C SER A 166 34.21 30.17 -17.89
N THR A 167 33.63 29.70 -18.99
CA THR A 167 34.23 29.80 -20.33
C THR A 167 33.94 31.15 -20.99
N VAL A 168 32.85 31.83 -20.61
CA VAL A 168 32.42 33.10 -21.22
C VAL A 168 33.14 34.32 -20.62
N THR A 169 33.75 34.23 -19.43
CA THR A 169 34.43 35.36 -18.77
C THR A 169 35.92 35.50 -19.13
N LYS A 170 36.41 34.82 -20.19
CA LYS A 170 37.83 34.84 -20.60
C LYS A 170 38.07 35.50 -21.97
N GLN A 171 37.16 36.34 -22.46
CA GLN A 171 37.38 37.19 -23.64
C GLN A 171 37.42 38.66 -23.23
#